data_AF-A0A6P1FDJ8-F1
#
_entry.id   AF-A0A6P1FDJ8-F1
#
_cell.length_a   1.000
_cell.length_b   1.000
_cell.length_c   1.000
_cell.angle_alpha   90.00
_cell.angle_beta   90.00
_cell.angle_gamma   90.00
#
_symmetry.space_group_name_H-M   'P 1'
#
loop_
_entity.id
_entity.type
_entity.pdbx_description
1 polymer ?
#
loop_
_entity_poly.entity_id
_entity_poly.type
_entity_poly.pdbx_seq_one_letter_code
_entity_poly.pdbx_strand_id
1 'polypeptide(L)'
;MFGRRAWEPAIATILLVHIKRVSSDGLTPTREWSADVTRADGSVRRAKIDEPRWVTDFWPPDAGAVVKVEVDPRTGAVRFDVKNDPQLSLRGQEKLRAEQFKRSLDD
;
A
#
# COMPACT_ATOMS: atom_id res chain seq x y z
N MET A 1 -28.36 10.71 -9.93
CA MET A 1 -27.20 10.97 -9.06
C MET A 1 -26.20 9.84 -9.26
N PHE A 2 -25.01 10.14 -9.81
CA PHE A 2 -24.02 9.15 -10.20
C PHE A 2 -23.27 8.64 -8.96
N GLY A 3 -23.62 7.44 -8.50
CA GLY A 3 -22.97 6.79 -7.37
C GLY A 3 -21.47 6.67 -7.60
N ARG A 4 -20.68 7.20 -6.66
CA ARG A 4 -19.22 7.06 -6.62
C ARG A 4 -18.86 5.58 -6.82
N ARG A 5 -17.84 5.29 -7.63
CA ARG A 5 -17.18 3.97 -7.66
C ARG A 5 -16.77 3.63 -6.24
N ALA A 6 -17.54 2.79 -5.57
CA ALA A 6 -17.17 2.24 -4.27
C ALA A 6 -16.06 1.23 -4.55
N TRP A 7 -14.85 1.57 -4.12
CA TRP A 7 -13.76 0.61 -4.10
C TRP A 7 -13.99 -0.32 -2.90
N GLU A 8 -13.66 -1.59 -3.06
CA GLU A 8 -13.85 -2.61 -2.04
C GLU A 8 -12.57 -2.81 -1.23
N PRO A 9 -12.64 -2.82 0.11
CA PRO A 9 -11.47 -3.05 0.94
C PRO A 9 -10.93 -4.47 0.77
N ALA A 10 -9.61 -4.59 0.74
CA ALA A 10 -8.89 -5.85 0.66
C ALA A 10 -7.53 -5.74 1.36
N ILE A 11 -6.84 -6.87 1.50
CA ILE A 11 -5.48 -6.93 2.06
C ILE A 11 -4.53 -7.38 0.97
N ALA A 12 -3.35 -6.76 0.89
CA ALA A 12 -2.30 -7.14 -0.03
C ALA A 12 -1.05 -7.56 0.71
N THR A 13 -0.48 -8.70 0.32
CA THR A 13 0.89 -9.09 0.68
C THR A 13 1.81 -8.72 -0.47
N ILE A 14 2.74 -7.80 -0.21
CA ILE A 14 3.71 -7.35 -1.21
C ILE A 14 4.70 -8.47 -1.51
N LEU A 15 4.90 -8.76 -2.79
CA LEU A 15 5.84 -9.78 -3.25
C LEU A 15 7.13 -9.15 -3.77
N LEU A 16 6.99 -8.16 -4.65
CA LEU A 16 8.10 -7.51 -5.33
C LEU A 16 7.84 -6.01 -5.48
N VAL A 17 8.93 -5.24 -5.40
CA VAL A 17 8.95 -3.80 -5.67
C VAL A 17 9.82 -3.56 -6.90
N HIS A 18 9.33 -2.75 -7.83
CA HIS A 18 10.03 -2.39 -9.05
C HIS A 18 10.08 -0.87 -9.20
N ILE A 19 11.24 -0.33 -9.56
CA ILE A 19 11.37 1.09 -9.94
C ILE A 19 10.95 1.22 -11.39
N LYS A 20 9.73 1.73 -11.60
CA LYS A 20 9.14 1.91 -12.93
C LYS A 20 9.85 2.97 -13.74
N ARG A 21 10.26 4.06 -13.09
CA ARG A 21 11.01 5.17 -13.70
C ARG A 21 11.70 5.98 -12.61
N VAL A 22 12.72 6.72 -12.99
CA VAL A 22 13.34 7.75 -12.16
C VAL A 22 13.08 9.10 -12.83
N SER A 23 12.85 10.14 -12.02
CA SER A 23 12.76 11.52 -12.51
C SER A 23 14.04 11.95 -13.25
N SER A 24 13.94 12.98 -14.09
CA SER A 24 15.07 13.47 -14.91
C SER A 24 16.25 13.98 -14.09
N ASP A 25 16.02 14.40 -12.84
CA ASP A 25 17.06 14.79 -11.89
C ASP A 25 17.71 13.59 -11.18
N GLY A 26 17.22 12.37 -11.40
CA GLY A 26 17.73 11.16 -10.78
C GLY A 26 17.30 10.93 -9.32
N LEU A 27 16.52 11.85 -8.73
CA LEU A 27 16.29 11.89 -7.28
C LEU A 27 15.02 11.18 -6.83
N THR A 28 14.03 11.06 -7.72
CA THR A 28 12.69 10.60 -7.36
C THR A 28 12.27 9.36 -8.17
N PRO A 29 12.45 8.15 -7.63
CA PRO A 29 11.93 6.95 -8.26
C PRO A 29 10.40 6.87 -8.10
N THR A 30 9.70 6.58 -9.19
CA THR A 30 8.31 6.10 -9.16
C THR A 30 8.34 4.57 -9.14
N ARG A 31 7.62 3.96 -8.20
CA ARG A 31 7.58 2.51 -8.00
C ARG A 31 6.28 1.90 -8.52
N GLU A 32 6.34 0.59 -8.71
CA GLU A 32 5.18 -0.28 -8.83
C GLU A 32 5.44 -1.59 -8.09
N TRP A 33 4.36 -2.24 -7.65
CA TRP A 33 4.41 -3.44 -6.83
C TRP A 33 3.69 -4.58 -7.51
N SER A 34 4.20 -5.79 -7.30
CA SER A 34 3.43 -7.03 -7.47
C SER A 34 3.01 -7.52 -6.09
N ALA A 35 1.73 -7.83 -5.92
CA ALA A 35 1.19 -8.26 -4.64
C ALA A 35 0.12 -9.34 -4.82
N ASP A 36 0.02 -10.24 -3.84
CA ASP A 36 -1.13 -11.13 -3.71
C ASP A 36 -2.21 -10.42 -2.91
N VAL A 37 -3.38 -10.24 -3.51
CA VAL A 37 -4.51 -9.49 -2.94
C VAL A 37 -5.59 -10.46 -2.50
N THR A 38 -5.88 -10.45 -1.21
CA THR A 38 -6.93 -11.23 -0.55
C THR A 38 -8.17 -10.37 -0.36
N ARG A 39 -9.26 -10.75 -1.01
CA ARG A 39 -10.57 -10.08 -0.89
C ARG A 39 -11.35 -10.60 0.32
N ALA A 40 -12.45 -9.92 0.63
CA ALA A 40 -13.34 -10.30 1.75
C ALA A 40 -13.96 -11.70 1.60
N ASP A 41 -14.13 -12.18 0.37
CA ASP A 41 -14.61 -13.54 0.06
C ASP A 41 -13.52 -14.62 0.20
N GLY A 42 -12.30 -14.24 0.60
CA GLY A 42 -11.15 -15.12 0.72
C GLY A 42 -10.45 -15.43 -0.60
N SER A 43 -10.96 -14.94 -1.73
CA SER A 43 -10.29 -15.11 -3.02
C SER A 43 -8.96 -14.35 -3.04
N VAL A 44 -7.94 -14.99 -3.62
CA VAL A 44 -6.60 -14.42 -3.76
C VAL A 44 -6.30 -14.24 -5.24
N ARG A 45 -5.80 -13.06 -5.60
CA ARG A 45 -5.33 -12.78 -6.96
C ARG A 45 -4.04 -11.96 -6.93
N ARG A 46 -3.10 -12.29 -7.81
CA ARG A 46 -1.94 -11.45 -8.08
C ARG A 46 -2.32 -10.19 -8.85
N ALA A 47 -1.89 -9.04 -8.36
CA ALA A 47 -2.17 -7.75 -8.97
C ALA A 47 -0.93 -6.86 -8.98
N LYS A 48 -0.90 -5.95 -9.96
CA LYS A 48 0.02 -4.83 -10.00
C LYS A 48 -0.61 -3.65 -9.28
N ILE A 49 0.16 -2.96 -8.46
CA ILE A 49 -0.24 -1.71 -7.78
C ILE A 49 0.75 -0.63 -8.22
N ASP A 50 0.24 0.52 -8.68
CA ASP A 50 1.07 1.67 -9.02
C ASP A 50 1.21 2.60 -7.80
N GLU A 51 2.30 3.37 -7.73
CA GLU A 51 2.52 4.34 -6.66
C GLU A 51 1.39 5.38 -6.64
N PRO A 52 0.80 5.68 -5.46
CA PRO A 52 -0.32 6.59 -5.39
C PRO A 52 0.16 7.99 -5.77
N ARG A 53 -0.56 8.61 -6.70
CA ARG A 53 -0.27 10.00 -7.10
C ARG A 53 -0.82 10.95 -6.05
N TRP A 54 -0.10 12.05 -5.81
CA TRP A 54 -0.54 13.17 -4.95
C TRP A 54 -0.66 12.83 -3.45
N VAL A 55 0.08 11.82 -2.97
CA VAL A 55 0.19 11.49 -1.54
C VAL A 55 1.58 11.84 -1.07
N THR A 56 1.71 12.91 -0.27
CA THR A 56 3.02 13.44 0.16
C THR A 56 3.65 12.69 1.32
N ASP A 57 2.84 12.00 2.12
CA ASP A 57 3.25 11.27 3.32
C ASP A 57 3.37 9.76 3.06
N PHE A 58 3.36 9.34 1.80
CA PHE A 58 3.35 7.92 1.44
C PHE A 58 4.64 7.24 1.86
N TRP A 59 4.53 6.17 2.65
CA TRP A 59 5.64 5.28 2.98
C TRP A 59 5.60 4.04 2.08
N PRO A 60 6.57 3.87 1.16
CA PRO A 60 6.62 2.72 0.26
C PRO A 60 6.76 1.41 1.04
N PRO A 61 5.84 0.43 0.86
CA PRO A 61 5.99 -0.87 1.51
C PRO A 61 7.02 -1.74 0.78
N ASP A 62 7.78 -2.51 1.56
CA ASP A 62 8.77 -3.48 1.07
C ASP A 62 8.14 -4.86 0.81
N ALA A 63 8.88 -5.75 0.15
CA ALA A 63 8.49 -7.14 -0.01
C ALA A 63 8.24 -7.81 1.36
N GLY A 64 7.17 -8.61 1.44
CA GLY A 64 6.69 -9.25 2.67
C GLY A 64 5.74 -8.38 3.50
N ALA A 65 5.64 -7.07 3.24
CA ALA A 65 4.69 -6.21 3.95
C ALA A 65 3.24 -6.63 3.66
N VAL A 66 2.40 -6.58 4.69
CA VAL A 66 0.96 -6.81 4.59
C VAL A 66 0.23 -5.49 4.81
N VAL A 67 -0.41 -4.97 3.77
CA VAL A 67 -0.99 -3.62 3.75
C VAL A 67 -2.45 -3.66 3.29
N LYS A 68 -3.21 -2.63 3.66
CA LYS A 68 -4.58 -2.44 3.19
C LYS A 68 -4.57 -1.85 1.79
N VAL A 69 -5.43 -2.40 0.95
CA VAL A 69 -5.66 -1.93 -0.41
C VAL A 69 -7.14 -1.83 -0.67
N GLU A 70 -7.49 -1.16 -1.77
CA GLU A 70 -8.84 -1.14 -2.28
C GLU A 70 -8.86 -1.67 -3.72
N VAL A 71 -9.93 -2.37 -4.07
CA VAL A 71 -10.11 -3.01 -5.37
C VAL A 71 -11.32 -2.42 -6.08
N ASP A 72 -11.18 -2.02 -7.34
CA ASP A 72 -12.32 -1.65 -8.17
C ASP A 72 -13.02 -2.95 -8.61
N PRO A 73 -14.29 -3.19 -8.20
CA PRO A 73 -14.96 -4.46 -8.49
C PRO A 73 -15.24 -4.67 -9.99
N ARG A 74 -15.24 -3.60 -10.80
CA ARG A 74 -15.53 -3.67 -12.23
C ARG A 74 -14.29 -3.98 -13.06
N THR A 75 -13.16 -3.37 -12.69
CA THR A 75 -11.92 -3.48 -13.48
C THR A 75 -10.90 -4.43 -12.85
N GLY A 76 -11.06 -4.73 -11.56
CA GLY A 76 -10.06 -5.42 -10.75
C GLY A 76 -8.79 -4.60 -10.52
N ALA A 77 -8.81 -3.30 -10.81
CA ALA A 77 -7.70 -2.40 -10.48
C ALA A 77 -7.51 -2.35 -8.97
N VAL A 78 -6.27 -2.24 -8.53
CA VAL A 78 -5.90 -2.23 -7.10
C VAL A 78 -5.14 -0.95 -6.80
N ARG A 79 -5.44 -0.34 -5.65
CA ARG A 79 -4.72 0.82 -5.13
C ARG A 79 -4.49 0.68 -3.63
N PHE A 80 -3.46 1.35 -3.13
CA PHE A 80 -3.20 1.44 -1.70
C PHE A 80 -4.30 2.20 -0.95
N ASP A 81 -4.71 1.69 0.22
CA ASP A 81 -5.57 2.42 1.16
C ASP A 81 -4.72 3.31 2.06
N VAL A 82 -4.15 4.36 1.46
CA VAL A 82 -3.29 5.34 2.15
C VAL A 82 -4.01 6.09 3.27
N LYS A 83 -5.35 6.05 3.30
CA LYS A 83 -6.16 6.77 4.29
C LYS A 83 -6.29 5.97 5.58
N ASN A 84 -6.46 4.65 5.49
CA ASN A 84 -6.77 3.81 6.65
C ASN A 84 -5.65 2.85 7.05
N ASP A 85 -4.51 2.86 6.34
CA ASP A 85 -3.34 2.06 6.68
C ASP A 85 -2.20 2.91 7.27
N PRO A 86 -1.92 2.80 8.58
CA PRO A 86 -0.78 3.49 9.18
C PRO A 86 0.57 2.99 8.64
N GLN A 87 0.66 1.79 8.06
CA GLN A 87 1.92 1.30 7.49
C GLN A 87 2.33 2.05 6.21
N LEU A 88 1.38 2.72 5.56
CA LEU A 88 1.58 3.43 4.30
C LEU A 88 1.82 4.93 4.49
N SER A 89 1.99 5.39 5.73
CA SER A 89 2.28 6.77 6.10
C SER A 89 3.61 6.84 6.86
N LEU A 90 4.45 7.83 6.56
CA LEU A 90 5.68 8.07 7.33
C LEU A 90 5.34 8.28 8.81
N ARG A 91 4.35 9.14 9.10
CA ARG A 91 3.90 9.39 10.48
C ARG A 91 3.38 8.13 11.17
N GLY A 92 2.66 7.29 10.42
CA GLY A 92 2.16 6.01 10.93
C GLY A 92 3.31 5.05 11.27
N GLN A 93 4.33 4.95 10.41
CA GLN A 93 5.54 4.15 10.65
C GLN A 93 6.33 4.65 11.87
N GLU A 94 6.51 5.96 12.02
CA GLU A 94 7.18 6.53 13.20
C GLU A 94 6.46 6.15 14.49
N LYS A 95 5.12 6.24 14.49
CA LYS A 95 4.31 5.83 15.64
C LYS A 95 4.47 4.34 15.94
N LEU A 96 4.35 3.48 14.92
CA LEU A 96 4.49 2.02 15.07
C LEU A 96 5.88 1.65 15.61
N ARG A 97 6.94 2.27 15.08
CA ARG A 97 8.32 2.05 15.54
C ARG A 97 8.52 2.52 16.98
N ALA A 98 7.99 3.69 17.34
CA ALA A 98 8.07 4.19 18.70
C ALA A 98 7.33 3.27 19.69
N GLU A 99 6.16 2.74 19.32
CA GLU A 99 5.43 1.76 20.13
C GLU A 99 6.20 0.44 20.28
N GLN A 100 6.78 -0.07 19.20
CA GLN A 100 7.61 -1.28 19.22
C GLN A 100 8.86 -1.10 20.09
N PHE A 101 9.53 0.04 19.98
CA PHE A 101 10.70 0.36 20.78
C PHE A 101 10.36 0.38 22.28
N LYS A 102 9.25 1.05 22.66
CA LYS A 102 8.79 1.05 24.06
C LYS A 102 8.54 -0.37 24.57
N ARG A 103 7.80 -1.19 23.80
CA ARG A 103 7.52 -2.58 24.16
C ARG A 103 8.77 -3.43 24.33
N SER A 104 9.84 -3.17 23.57
CA SER A 104 11.10 -3.91 23.70
C SER A 104 11.92 -3.57 24.95
N LEU A 105 11.50 -2.55 25.73
CA LEU A 105 12.16 -2.14 26.96
C LEU A 105 11.38 -2.51 28.23
N ASP A 106 10.11 -2.94 28.08
CA ASP A 106 9.19 -3.24 29.18
C ASP A 106 9.22 -4.75 29.57
N ASP A 107 10.39 -5.41 29.47
CA ASP A 107 10.63 -6.79 29.91
C ASP A 107 10.63 -6.93 31.45
#